data_AF-A0AAQ3QAC0-F1
#
_entry.id   AF-A0AAQ3QAC0-F1
#
_cell.length_a   1.000
_cell.length_b   1.000
_cell.length_c   1.000
_cell.angle_alpha   90.00
_cell.angle_beta   90.00
_cell.angle_gamma   90.00
#
_symmetry.space_group_name_H-M   'P 1'
#
loop_
_entity.id
_entity.type
_entity.pdbx_description
1 polymer ?
#
loop_
_entity_poly.entity_id
_entity_poly.type
_entity_poly.pdbx_seq_one_letter_code
_entity_poly.pdbx_strand_id
1 'polypeptide(L)'
;MESAIDAMGRAYDELVAAIAGVIEASEASCGRPAAATAEAVGSFVERWVLFKESCDRAEVEVEMAARRIAAEHLMDAAASVRMRPAETTGLSPVSVPRLVRAMEAFDRLAADLSTAPAGEKSEAPAEADKAED
;
A
#
# COMPACT_ATOMS: atom_id res chain seq x y z
N MET A 1 2.98 -11.01 13.39
CA MET A 1 1.85 -11.92 13.10
C MET A 1 1.28 -12.51 14.37
N GLU A 2 2.02 -13.33 15.14
CA GLU A 2 1.53 -13.84 16.43
C GLU A 2 1.14 -12.70 17.40
N SER A 3 1.98 -11.67 17.50
CA SER A 3 1.68 -10.44 18.26
C SER A 3 0.42 -9.70 17.80
N ALA A 4 0.09 -9.74 16.50
CA ALA A 4 -1.10 -9.09 15.96
C ALA A 4 -2.36 -9.92 16.22
N ILE A 5 -2.25 -11.25 16.12
CA ILE A 5 -3.31 -12.19 16.50
C ILE A 5 -3.62 -12.04 18.00
N ASP A 6 -2.60 -11.98 18.84
CA ASP A 6 -2.74 -11.78 20.28
C ASP A 6 -3.39 -10.43 20.62
N ALA A 7 -2.99 -9.36 19.92
CA ALA A 7 -3.57 -8.03 20.11
C ALA A 7 -5.04 -8.00 19.69
N MET A 8 -5.37 -8.62 18.56
CA MET A 8 -6.75 -8.73 18.08
C MET A 8 -7.61 -9.58 19.02
N GLY A 9 -7.07 -10.69 19.55
CA GLY A 9 -7.74 -11.53 20.54
C GLY A 9 -8.06 -10.77 21.83
N ARG A 10 -7.09 -10.04 22.39
CA ARG A 10 -7.33 -9.19 23.57
C ARG A 10 -8.37 -8.12 23.31
N ALA A 11 -8.29 -7.43 22.17
CA ALA A 11 -9.26 -6.39 21.82
C ALA A 11 -10.68 -6.96 21.63
N TYR A 12 -10.80 -8.19 21.12
CA TYR A 12 -12.07 -8.91 21.04
C TYR A 12 -12.63 -9.25 22.42
N ASP A 13 -11.80 -9.80 23.31
CA ASP A 13 -12.22 -10.13 24.68
C ASP A 13 -12.69 -8.87 25.44
N GLU A 14 -11.97 -7.75 25.29
CA GLU A 14 -12.34 -6.46 25.86
C GLU A 14 -13.66 -5.92 25.27
N LEU A 15 -13.87 -6.07 23.96
CA LEU A 15 -15.12 -5.72 23.31
C LEU A 15 -16.30 -6.55 23.86
N VAL A 16 -16.12 -7.86 24.00
CA VAL A 16 -17.15 -8.75 24.57
C VAL A 16 -17.47 -8.37 26.02
N ALA A 17 -16.45 -8.08 26.83
CA ALA A 17 -16.65 -7.58 28.19
C ALA A 17 -17.41 -6.25 28.22
N ALA A 18 -17.17 -5.35 27.26
CA ALA A 18 -17.91 -4.10 27.13
C ALA A 18 -19.40 -4.31 26.80
N ILE A 19 -19.68 -5.25 25.89
CA ILE A 19 -21.06 -5.62 25.53
C ILE A 19 -21.80 -6.16 26.76
N ALA A 20 -21.16 -7.04 27.53
CA ALA A 20 -21.72 -7.55 28.78
C ALA A 20 -22.01 -6.40 29.76
N GLY A 21 -21.08 -5.44 29.92
CA GLY A 21 -21.28 -4.26 30.77
C GLY A 21 -22.46 -3.39 30.35
N VAL A 22 -22.72 -3.24 29.04
CA VAL A 22 -23.92 -2.52 28.55
C VAL A 22 -25.21 -3.26 28.93
N ILE A 23 -25.24 -4.58 28.80
CA ILE A 23 -26.40 -5.41 29.17
C ILE A 23 -26.65 -5.32 30.67
N GLU A 24 -25.62 -5.52 31.50
CA GLU A 24 -25.73 -5.42 32.95
C GLU A 24 -26.19 -4.03 33.42
N ALA A 25 -25.63 -2.97 32.83
CA ALA A 25 -26.03 -1.60 33.15
C ALA A 25 -27.47 -1.28 32.69
N SER A 26 -27.94 -1.91 31.61
CA SER A 26 -29.32 -1.81 31.13
C SER A 26 -30.30 -2.57 32.03
N GLU A 27 -29.93 -3.77 32.48
CA GLU A 27 -30.73 -4.56 33.42
C GLU A 27 -30.85 -3.86 34.78
N ALA A 28 -29.75 -3.32 35.30
CA ALA A 28 -29.72 -2.57 36.55
C ALA A 28 -30.61 -1.31 36.51
N SER A 29 -30.74 -0.67 35.35
CA SER A 29 -31.62 0.49 35.16
C SER A 29 -33.08 0.13 34.86
N CYS A 30 -33.40 -1.17 34.76
CA CYS A 30 -34.67 -1.71 34.26
C CYS A 30 -35.00 -1.18 32.85
N GLY A 31 -33.99 -1.07 31.99
CA GLY A 31 -34.12 -0.58 30.61
C GLY A 31 -34.40 0.93 30.51
N ARG A 32 -34.27 1.68 31.61
CA ARG A 32 -34.43 3.14 31.59
C ARG A 32 -33.10 3.82 31.26
N PRO A 33 -33.12 4.92 30.50
CA PRO A 33 -31.91 5.69 30.23
C PRO A 33 -31.35 6.21 31.56
N ALA A 34 -30.17 5.71 31.93
CA ALA A 34 -29.43 6.07 33.13
C ALA A 34 -28.00 6.46 32.77
N ALA A 35 -27.36 7.28 33.61
CA ALA A 35 -25.97 7.69 33.41
C ALA A 35 -25.01 6.50 33.28
N ALA A 36 -25.21 5.46 34.10
CA ALA A 36 -24.43 4.23 34.04
C ALA A 36 -24.56 3.49 32.70
N THR A 37 -25.77 3.42 32.12
CA THR A 37 -25.98 2.81 30.80
C THR A 37 -25.31 3.64 29.70
N ALA A 38 -25.36 4.98 29.79
CA ALA A 38 -24.69 5.85 28.83
C ALA A 38 -23.16 5.74 28.90
N GLU A 39 -22.60 5.64 30.10
CA GLU A 39 -21.17 5.40 30.33
C GLU A 39 -20.74 4.04 29.75
N ALA A 40 -21.50 2.97 30.02
CA ALA A 40 -21.24 1.64 29.48
C ALA A 40 -21.26 1.62 27.94
N VAL A 41 -22.23 2.33 27.33
CA VAL A 41 -22.31 2.46 25.86
C VAL A 41 -21.10 3.22 25.30
N GLY A 42 -20.67 4.31 25.94
CA GLY A 42 -19.45 5.03 25.53
C GLY A 42 -18.22 4.13 25.57
N SER A 43 -18.09 3.34 26.63
CA SER A 43 -17.00 2.38 26.80
C SER A 43 -17.05 1.22 25.79
N PHE A 44 -18.24 0.78 25.38
CA PHE A 44 -18.43 -0.15 24.27
C PHE A 44 -17.96 0.44 22.94
N VAL A 45 -18.36 1.68 22.62
CA VAL A 45 -17.96 2.34 21.38
C VAL A 45 -16.44 2.48 21.29
N GLU A 46 -15.78 2.89 22.39
CA GLU A 46 -14.32 2.97 22.46
C GLU A 46 -13.65 1.62 22.16
N ARG A 47 -14.09 0.55 22.82
CA ARG A 47 -13.51 -0.80 22.62
C ARG A 47 -13.82 -1.37 21.24
N TRP A 48 -14.96 -1.04 20.66
CA TRP A 48 -15.28 -1.38 19.28
C TRP A 48 -14.30 -0.75 18.28
N VAL A 49 -13.97 0.54 18.48
CA VAL A 49 -12.98 1.23 17.65
C VAL A 49 -11.60 0.58 17.80
N LEU A 50 -11.15 0.30 19.02
CA LEU A 50 -9.87 -0.38 19.27
C LEU A 50 -9.82 -1.77 18.61
N PHE A 51 -10.91 -2.55 18.69
CA PHE A 51 -11.00 -3.83 18.00
C PHE A 51 -10.90 -3.68 16.48
N LYS A 52 -11.56 -2.68 15.90
CA LYS A 52 -11.45 -2.39 14.45
C LYS A 52 -10.03 -2.02 14.05
N GLU A 53 -9.36 -1.15 14.81
CA GLU A 53 -7.96 -0.79 14.55
C GLU A 53 -7.03 -2.01 14.64
N SER A 54 -7.29 -2.94 15.57
CA SER A 54 -6.53 -4.19 15.68
C SER A 54 -6.71 -5.09 14.45
N CYS A 55 -7.93 -5.18 13.92
CA CYS A 55 -8.23 -5.90 12.68
C CYS A 55 -7.50 -5.27 11.48
N ASP A 56 -7.59 -3.95 11.33
CA ASP A 56 -6.97 -3.22 10.22
C ASP A 56 -5.44 -3.37 10.26
N ARG A 57 -4.83 -3.37 11.46
CA ARG A 57 -3.40 -3.66 11.62
C ARG A 57 -3.05 -5.09 11.20
N ALA A 58 -3.86 -6.08 11.59
CA ALA A 58 -3.63 -7.47 11.22
C ALA A 58 -3.70 -7.66 9.69
N GLU A 59 -4.62 -6.96 9.01
CA GLU A 59 -4.73 -6.97 7.55
C GLU A 59 -3.44 -6.45 6.88
N VAL A 60 -2.89 -5.34 7.37
CA VAL A 60 -1.61 -4.81 6.87
C VAL A 60 -0.47 -5.80 7.06
N GLU A 61 -0.41 -6.51 8.21
CA GLU A 61 0.62 -7.53 8.42
C GLU A 61 0.50 -8.70 7.44
N VAL A 62 -0.72 -9.14 7.13
CA VAL A 62 -0.97 -10.19 6.14
C VAL A 62 -0.56 -9.73 4.74
N GLU A 63 -0.91 -8.51 4.35
CA GLU A 63 -0.52 -7.96 3.06
C GLU A 63 1.01 -7.84 2.94
N MET A 64 1.68 -7.39 4.00
CA MET A 64 3.14 -7.31 4.05
C MET A 64 3.79 -8.69 3.98
N ALA A 65 3.23 -9.70 4.65
CA ALA A 65 3.69 -11.07 4.53
C ALA A 65 3.53 -11.61 3.10
N ALA A 66 2.40 -11.35 2.46
CA ALA A 66 2.15 -11.74 1.07
C ALA A 66 3.16 -11.09 0.10
N ARG A 67 3.42 -9.78 0.26
CA ARG A 67 4.44 -9.06 -0.53
C ARG A 67 5.84 -9.64 -0.32
N ARG A 68 6.20 -10.00 0.92
CA ARG A 68 7.50 -10.61 1.23
C ARG A 68 7.66 -11.96 0.55
N ILE A 69 6.66 -12.83 0.67
CA ILE A 69 6.63 -14.16 0.02
C ILE A 69 6.75 -14.00 -1.50
N ALA A 70 5.97 -13.09 -2.10
CA ALA A 70 6.05 -12.82 -3.54
C ALA A 70 7.44 -12.32 -3.97
N ALA A 71 8.07 -11.45 -3.18
CA ALA A 71 9.43 -10.98 -3.46
C ALA A 71 10.48 -12.09 -3.36
N GLU A 72 10.40 -12.95 -2.34
CA GLU A 72 11.26 -14.13 -2.18
C GLU A 72 11.15 -15.06 -3.40
N HIS A 73 9.93 -15.33 -3.89
CA HIS A 73 9.71 -16.13 -5.10
C HIS A 73 10.28 -15.47 -6.37
N LEU A 74 10.17 -14.15 -6.51
CA LEU A 74 10.77 -13.44 -7.64
C LEU A 74 12.30 -13.51 -7.60
N MET A 75 12.91 -13.40 -6.41
CA MET A 75 14.36 -13.54 -6.26
C MET A 75 14.83 -14.97 -6.58
N ASP A 76 14.08 -15.99 -6.17
CA ASP A 76 14.41 -17.39 -6.46
C ASP A 76 14.27 -17.71 -7.97
N ALA A 77 13.23 -17.17 -8.62
CA ALA A 77 13.08 -17.23 -10.08
C ALA A 77 14.25 -16.53 -10.81
N ALA A 78 14.70 -15.37 -10.33
CA ALA A 78 15.85 -14.68 -10.90
C ALA A 78 17.17 -15.43 -10.67
N ALA A 79 17.33 -16.08 -9.51
CA ALA A 79 18.50 -16.89 -9.20
C ALA A 79 18.58 -18.15 -10.08
N SER A 80 17.45 -18.83 -10.31
CA SER A 80 17.38 -19.99 -11.21
C SER A 80 17.63 -19.63 -12.68
N VAL A 81 17.19 -18.45 -13.14
CA VAL A 81 17.57 -17.92 -14.48
C VAL A 81 19.08 -17.67 -14.58
N ARG A 82 19.73 -17.20 -13.51
CA ARG A 82 21.18 -16.95 -13.48
C ARG A 82 22.02 -18.23 -13.51
N MET A 83 21.46 -19.35 -13.03
CA MET A 83 22.10 -20.66 -13.02
C MET A 83 21.84 -21.49 -14.29
N ARG A 84 20.90 -21.07 -15.15
CA ARG A 84 20.66 -21.69 -16.45
C ARG A 84 21.75 -21.19 -17.43
N PRO A 85 22.47 -22.06 -18.16
CA PRO A 85 23.39 -21.61 -19.18
C PRO A 85 22.59 -20.77 -20.19
N ALA A 86 23.15 -19.62 -20.58
CA ALA A 86 22.51 -18.62 -21.42
C ALA A 86 22.15 -19.21 -22.79
N GLU A 87 20.98 -19.83 -22.89
CA GLU A 87 20.30 -20.02 -24.16
C GLU A 87 19.66 -18.68 -24.52
N THR A 88 20.16 -18.14 -25.61
CA THR A 88 19.94 -16.81 -26.16
C THR A 88 18.45 -16.47 -26.36
N THR A 89 17.79 -15.92 -25.34
CA THR A 89 16.72 -14.94 -25.58
C THR A 89 17.35 -13.57 -25.47
N GLY A 90 17.51 -12.87 -26.60
CA GLY A 90 18.31 -11.64 -26.78
C GLY A 90 17.89 -10.39 -26.01
N LEU A 91 17.27 -10.54 -24.84
CA LEU A 91 17.02 -9.46 -23.91
C LEU A 91 18.20 -9.38 -22.93
N SER A 92 19.04 -8.36 -23.12
CA SER A 92 20.13 -8.07 -22.17
C SER A 92 19.55 -7.87 -20.77
N PRO A 93 20.16 -8.46 -19.71
CA PRO A 93 19.72 -8.25 -18.34
C PRO A 93 19.69 -6.75 -18.03
N VAL A 94 18.60 -6.29 -17.42
CA VAL A 94 18.40 -4.88 -17.05
C VAL A 94 19.52 -4.47 -16.09
N SER A 95 20.48 -3.70 -16.62
CA SER A 95 21.59 -3.19 -15.82
C SER A 95 21.10 -1.99 -15.01
N VAL A 96 21.34 -1.98 -13.70
CA VAL A 96 21.03 -0.86 -12.79
C VAL A 96 21.41 0.52 -13.36
N PRO A 97 22.57 0.71 -14.01
CA PRO A 97 22.92 1.99 -14.61
C PRO A 97 22.00 2.44 -15.76
N ARG A 98 21.41 1.50 -16.51
CA ARG A 98 20.44 1.81 -17.58
C ARG A 98 19.09 2.21 -16.99
N LEU A 99 18.68 1.60 -15.89
CA LEU A 99 17.46 1.97 -15.18
C LEU A 99 17.59 3.37 -14.57
N VAL A 100 18.71 3.66 -13.91
CA VAL A 100 18.98 5.00 -13.34
C VAL A 100 18.96 6.07 -14.44
N ARG A 101 19.61 5.84 -15.58
CA ARG A 101 19.55 6.78 -16.72
C ARG A 101 18.14 6.96 -17.29
N ALA A 102 17.32 5.91 -17.29
CA ALA A 102 15.94 5.99 -17.76
C ALA A 102 15.09 6.84 -16.81
N MET A 103 15.30 6.70 -15.49
CA MET A 103 14.63 7.53 -14.48
C MET A 103 15.05 9.00 -14.59
N GLU A 104 16.35 9.28 -14.73
CA GLU A 104 16.83 10.65 -14.96
C GLU A 104 16.29 11.27 -16.25
N ALA A 105 16.14 10.49 -17.32
CA ALA A 105 15.55 10.95 -18.57
C ALA A 105 14.05 11.26 -18.40
N PHE A 106 13.34 10.47 -17.60
CA PHE A 106 11.95 10.72 -17.26
C PHE A 106 11.79 12.01 -16.43
N ASP A 107 12.64 12.22 -15.42
CA ASP A 107 12.60 13.43 -14.59
C ASP A 107 12.85 14.70 -15.42
N ARG A 108 13.76 14.63 -16.41
CA ARG A 108 13.99 15.73 -17.36
C ARG A 108 12.75 15.98 -18.24
N LEU A 109 12.15 14.93 -18.79
CA LEU A 109 10.93 15.05 -19.60
C LEU A 109 9.77 15.65 -18.78
N ALA A 110 9.61 15.24 -17.53
CA ALA A 110 8.59 15.75 -16.63
C ALA A 110 8.80 17.24 -16.32
N ALA A 111 10.06 17.67 -16.15
CA ALA A 111 10.41 19.08 -16.00
C ALA A 111 10.12 19.89 -17.27
N ASP A 112 10.43 19.36 -18.46
CA ASP A 112 10.16 20.02 -19.74
C ASP A 112 8.64 20.18 -19.98
N LEU A 113 7.84 19.17 -19.65
CA LEU A 113 6.38 19.23 -19.74
C LEU A 113 5.77 20.21 -18.72
N SER A 114 6.41 20.36 -17.55
CA SER A 114 5.96 21.30 -16.52
C SER A 114 6.35 22.74 -16.81
N THR A 115 7.31 22.97 -17.71
CA THR A 115 7.79 24.30 -18.10
C THR A 115 7.29 24.75 -19.48
N ALA A 116 6.68 23.86 -20.27
CA ALA A 116 6.07 24.19 -21.55
C ALA A 116 4.74 24.95 -21.35
N PRO A 117 4.65 26.25 -21.71
CA PRO A 117 3.37 26.92 -21.80
C PRO A 117 2.61 26.40 -23.03
N ALA A 118 1.29 26.32 -22.92
CA ALA A 118 0.42 25.87 -24.00
C ALA A 118 0.58 26.74 -25.25
N GLY A 119 1.18 26.15 -26.28
CA GLY A 119 1.05 26.56 -27.67
C GLY A 119 2.24 27.31 -28.24
N GLU A 120 2.97 26.65 -29.14
CA GLU A 120 3.46 27.29 -30.35
C GLU A 120 3.60 26.24 -31.47
N LYS A 121 2.96 26.54 -32.60
CA LYS A 121 2.97 25.73 -33.82
C LYS A 121 4.41 25.70 -34.38
N SER A 122 4.99 24.52 -34.55
CA SER A 122 6.24 24.38 -35.29
C SER A 122 5.94 24.10 -36.77
N GLU A 123 6.16 25.16 -37.54
CA GLU A 123 6.22 25.28 -38.98
C GLU A 123 7.24 24.30 -39.59
N ALA A 124 6.90 23.73 -40.75
CA ALA A 124 7.69 22.75 -41.48
C ALA A 124 9.03 23.32 -41.99
N PRO A 125 10.10 22.52 -42.12
CA PRO A 125 11.37 23.02 -42.63
C PRO A 125 11.32 23.12 -44.16
N ALA A 126 11.60 24.33 -44.65
CA ALA A 126 11.88 24.62 -46.05
C ALA A 126 13.21 23.97 -46.48
N GLU A 127 13.18 23.30 -47.64
CA GLU A 127 14.33 22.85 -48.40
C GLU A 127 15.32 24.00 -48.66
N ALA A 128 16.60 23.76 -48.34
CA ALA A 128 17.71 24.59 -48.78
C ALA A 128 18.69 23.72 -49.59
N ASP A 129 18.47 23.79 -50.91
CA ASP A 129 19.46 24.22 -51.90
C ASP A 129 20.85 23.55 -51.89
N LYS A 130 21.05 22.65 -52.86
CA LYS A 130 22.38 22.28 -53.39
C LYS A 130 22.40 22.65 -54.87
N ALA A 131 23.03 23.77 -55.20
CA ALA A 131 23.44 24.08 -56.56
C ALA A 131 24.79 23.42 -56.87
N GLU A 132 24.81 22.70 -58.00
CA GLU A 132 25.97 22.12 -58.69
C GLU A 132 26.87 23.18 -59.36
N ASP A 133 28.10 22.73 -59.63
CA ASP A 133 29.25 23.30 -60.36
C ASP A 133 30.18 24.31 -59.65
#